data_AF-A0A517VH52-F1
#
_entry.id   AF-A0A517VH52-F1
#
_cell.length_a   1.000
_cell.length_b   1.000
_cell.length_c   1.000
_cell.angle_alpha   90.00
_cell.angle_beta   90.00
_cell.angle_gamma   90.00
#
_symmetry.space_group_name_H-M   'P 1'
#
loop_
_entity.id
_entity.type
_entity.pdbx_description
1 polymer ?
#
loop_
_entity_poly.entity_id
_entity_poly.type
_entity_poly.pdbx_seq_one_letter_code
_entity_poly.pdbx_strand_id
1 'polypeptide(L)'
;MKKKATRKTAAAKKQTPPKKQAAKKKAVKKKTAKQGSKKKAPKKAVKKKAAPKKTTAKKATTKKSAPRTAVTKKAAKKTPKKQDGADQHPLKEKSTVFASSKTNEWQPYPLLRIVEGDEVLQEKEARREELKAQYKKAELAYELLNKELKLQKARRKNNKGKSFTKQEKDYGDVTGMEIGLRTKYGLLVSPLQYVITVNVSQKKSNDELKQRKIAPLPPAINGTPIKVLEGKFEKVKAADRAILATGSNPGYIPDSGDDVFGGQPIAGKFHPNEFGTLGFVIGGDGEHHLGLSNDHVLKSLRIIRVTSTGPKEIGKVGDQVAEHQTTDGERRFVDAGYIELNLPDDISSIPFVIKDLIEDTSSLKFYVADEIVDDSDLDYPVYKFGARTGSLKEGKLASVKAQVDIEELEDDFLGGIDETKEGIIKIKNEFVSINAAGDSGAAVVMKPIINGKRAWLVIGLIFAQLVDNDRVAYACHISEALKLLKIRDKIPDHMLLSRSQWKNVR
;
A
#
# COMPACT_ATOMS: atom_id res chain seq x y z
N MET A 1 59.15 20.32 -36.70
CA MET A 1 59.41 21.28 -37.80
C MET A 1 58.19 22.19 -38.02
N LYS A 2 58.35 23.24 -38.85
CA LYS A 2 57.36 24.24 -39.33
C LYS A 2 56.02 23.58 -39.77
N LYS A 3 54.81 24.04 -39.38
CA LYS A 3 54.06 25.31 -39.59
C LYS A 3 53.31 25.45 -40.95
N LYS A 4 51.96 25.40 -40.90
CA LYS A 4 50.91 26.15 -41.65
C LYS A 4 49.54 25.56 -41.17
N ALA A 5 48.48 26.28 -40.75
CA ALA A 5 47.85 27.55 -41.12
C ALA A 5 47.07 27.47 -42.46
N THR A 6 45.83 27.96 -42.64
CA THR A 6 45.21 29.20 -42.09
C THR A 6 43.65 29.24 -42.13
N ARG A 7 43.03 30.05 -41.22
CA ARG A 7 41.82 30.91 -41.42
C ARG A 7 40.42 30.21 -41.57
N LYS A 8 39.25 30.85 -41.34
CA LYS A 8 38.87 32.26 -41.02
C LYS A 8 37.47 32.36 -40.33
N THR A 9 37.25 33.40 -39.48
CA THR A 9 36.05 34.29 -39.28
C THR A 9 34.63 33.88 -39.74
N ALA A 10 33.51 34.30 -39.12
CA ALA A 10 33.23 35.23 -37.98
C ALA A 10 31.76 35.08 -37.48
N ALA A 11 31.28 35.99 -36.61
CA ALA A 11 30.10 35.82 -35.76
C ALA A 11 28.82 36.61 -36.17
N ALA A 12 27.71 36.16 -35.54
CA ALA A 12 26.51 36.92 -35.14
C ALA A 12 25.49 37.45 -36.18
N LYS A 13 24.20 37.15 -35.94
CA LYS A 13 23.18 38.15 -35.57
C LYS A 13 21.89 37.53 -35.01
N LYS A 14 21.12 38.33 -34.25
CA LYS A 14 19.75 38.03 -33.81
C LYS A 14 18.77 38.18 -34.98
N GLN A 15 17.70 37.38 -35.04
CA GLN A 15 16.45 37.83 -35.69
C GLN A 15 15.20 37.14 -35.15
N THR A 16 14.22 37.95 -34.72
CA THR A 16 12.83 37.56 -34.44
C THR A 16 11.93 38.08 -35.54
N PRO A 17 10.97 37.28 -36.05
CA PRO A 17 9.68 37.82 -36.48
C PRO A 17 8.50 36.87 -36.16
N PRO A 18 7.23 37.23 -36.48
CA PRO A 18 6.57 38.49 -36.10
C PRO A 18 5.15 38.25 -35.50
N LYS A 19 4.43 39.32 -35.16
CA LYS A 19 3.07 39.29 -34.57
C LYS A 19 2.11 40.16 -35.39
N LYS A 20 1.07 39.57 -36.02
CA LYS A 20 -0.15 40.16 -36.67
C LYS A 20 -0.84 39.04 -37.49
N GLN A 21 -2.12 39.09 -37.89
CA GLN A 21 -3.15 40.15 -37.80
C GLN A 21 -4.55 39.51 -37.64
N ALA A 22 -5.59 40.31 -37.36
CA ALA A 22 -6.97 39.83 -37.18
C ALA A 22 -7.88 40.12 -38.38
N ALA A 23 -8.91 39.29 -38.58
CA ALA A 23 -10.03 39.54 -39.49
C ALA A 23 -11.38 39.38 -38.76
N LYS A 24 -12.38 40.20 -39.11
CA LYS A 24 -13.75 40.21 -38.55
C LYS A 24 -14.77 39.94 -39.67
N LYS A 25 -16.03 39.69 -39.26
CA LYS A 25 -17.27 39.52 -40.06
C LYS A 25 -17.55 38.03 -40.39
N LYS A 26 -18.81 37.58 -40.53
CA LYS A 26 -20.11 38.30 -40.62
C LYS A 26 -21.22 37.44 -39.98
N ALA A 27 -22.35 38.05 -39.57
CA ALA A 27 -23.51 37.34 -39.04
C ALA A 27 -24.68 37.33 -40.04
N VAL A 28 -25.54 36.30 -39.99
CA VAL A 28 -26.81 36.20 -40.74
C VAL A 28 -27.89 35.58 -39.83
N LYS A 29 -29.15 36.05 -39.92
CA LYS A 29 -30.26 35.63 -39.04
C LYS A 29 -31.63 35.77 -39.74
N LYS A 30 -32.33 34.66 -40.02
CA LYS A 30 -33.74 34.52 -40.48
C LYS A 30 -34.10 33.01 -40.38
N LYS A 31 -35.26 32.50 -39.92
CA LYS A 31 -36.70 32.78 -40.19
C LYS A 31 -37.07 32.50 -41.67
N THR A 32 -38.13 31.77 -42.07
CA THR A 32 -39.35 31.18 -41.44
C THR A 32 -40.07 30.30 -42.50
N ALA A 33 -41.10 29.43 -42.29
CA ALA A 33 -41.87 28.93 -41.14
C ALA A 33 -42.83 27.75 -41.56
N LYS A 34 -43.39 27.01 -40.57
CA LYS A 34 -44.71 26.27 -40.58
C LYS A 34 -44.96 25.13 -41.60
N GLN A 35 -45.33 23.95 -41.09
CA GLN A 35 -46.67 23.29 -41.16
C GLN A 35 -46.58 21.87 -40.54
N GLY A 36 -47.60 21.28 -39.89
CA GLY A 36 -48.82 21.88 -39.33
C GLY A 36 -49.87 20.89 -38.77
N SER A 37 -50.32 21.12 -37.52
CA SER A 37 -51.64 20.71 -36.97
C SER A 37 -51.85 19.22 -36.61
N LYS A 38 -52.86 18.78 -35.83
CA LYS A 38 -54.18 19.38 -35.49
C LYS A 38 -54.84 18.74 -34.24
N LYS A 39 -55.30 19.56 -33.27
CA LYS A 39 -56.41 19.29 -32.29
C LYS A 39 -56.14 18.13 -31.26
N LYS A 40 -56.87 17.99 -30.14
CA LYS A 40 -58.13 18.64 -29.66
C LYS A 40 -58.13 18.74 -28.10
N ALA A 41 -58.66 19.83 -27.57
CA ALA A 41 -59.16 19.98 -26.18
C ALA A 41 -60.66 20.38 -26.28
N PRO A 42 -61.42 20.78 -25.22
CA PRO A 42 -61.13 20.84 -23.77
C PRO A 42 -62.30 20.30 -22.88
N LYS A 43 -62.24 20.54 -21.55
CA LYS A 43 -63.39 21.03 -20.74
C LYS A 43 -62.95 21.67 -19.42
N LYS A 44 -63.80 22.51 -18.82
CA LYS A 44 -63.58 23.27 -17.55
C LYS A 44 -64.51 22.76 -16.44
N ALA A 45 -64.11 22.85 -15.17
CA ALA A 45 -64.91 23.11 -13.94
C ALA A 45 -64.14 22.61 -12.68
N VAL A 46 -64.32 23.09 -11.43
CA VAL A 46 -64.87 24.34 -10.87
C VAL A 46 -64.22 24.56 -9.47
N LYS A 47 -64.27 25.78 -8.91
CA LYS A 47 -63.69 26.15 -7.60
C LYS A 47 -64.40 25.50 -6.39
N LYS A 48 -63.69 25.31 -5.28
CA LYS A 48 -64.24 25.47 -3.91
C LYS A 48 -63.19 26.05 -2.94
N LYS A 49 -63.64 26.73 -1.87
CA LYS A 49 -62.82 27.40 -0.83
C LYS A 49 -62.98 26.73 0.53
N ALA A 50 -61.90 26.66 1.31
CA ALA A 50 -61.85 26.76 2.78
C ALA A 50 -60.39 27.12 3.16
N ALA A 51 -60.05 28.29 3.71
CA ALA A 51 -60.41 28.90 5.01
C ALA A 51 -59.54 28.36 6.19
N PRO A 52 -58.46 29.06 6.59
CA PRO A 52 -57.62 28.69 7.74
C PRO A 52 -58.20 29.23 9.07
N LYS A 53 -58.13 28.44 10.14
CA LYS A 53 -58.47 28.90 11.51
C LYS A 53 -57.24 29.48 12.23
N LYS A 54 -57.41 30.66 12.83
CA LYS A 54 -56.51 31.24 13.86
C LYS A 54 -57.01 30.88 15.26
N THR A 55 -56.11 30.49 16.16
CA THR A 55 -56.16 30.64 17.65
C THR A 55 -54.94 29.92 18.25
N THR A 56 -54.26 30.34 19.33
CA THR A 56 -54.21 31.63 20.07
C THR A 56 -52.90 31.64 20.89
N ALA A 57 -52.32 32.81 21.15
CA ALA A 57 -51.16 32.93 22.06
C ALA A 57 -51.56 33.44 23.46
N LYS A 58 -51.04 32.79 24.51
CA LYS A 58 -51.04 33.15 25.95
C LYS A 58 -50.29 32.02 26.69
N LYS A 59 -49.53 32.20 27.76
CA LYS A 59 -49.13 33.39 28.56
C LYS A 59 -47.60 33.42 28.74
N ALA A 60 -47.05 34.58 29.09
CA ALA A 60 -45.75 34.68 29.74
C ALA A 60 -45.93 34.78 31.27
N THR A 61 -44.95 34.29 32.04
CA THR A 61 -44.77 34.63 33.46
C THR A 61 -43.29 34.82 33.76
N THR A 62 -42.89 36.06 33.97
CA THR A 62 -41.57 36.43 34.51
C THR A 62 -41.59 36.39 36.04
N LYS A 63 -40.46 36.03 36.67
CA LYS A 63 -40.18 36.37 38.08
C LYS A 63 -38.77 36.95 38.22
N LYS A 64 -38.64 37.90 39.15
CA LYS A 64 -37.49 38.78 39.34
C LYS A 64 -36.38 38.15 40.19
N SER A 65 -35.16 38.68 39.99
CA SER A 65 -34.04 38.92 40.94
C SER A 65 -34.21 38.46 42.40
N ALA A 66 -33.16 38.01 43.10
CA ALA A 66 -32.02 38.85 43.50
C ALA A 66 -30.70 38.06 43.77
N PRO A 67 -29.52 38.72 43.89
CA PRO A 67 -28.21 38.06 43.84
C PRO A 67 -27.65 37.69 45.23
N ARG A 68 -26.62 36.81 45.25
CA ARG A 68 -25.74 36.64 46.42
C ARG A 68 -24.26 36.44 46.02
N THR A 69 -23.45 37.41 46.43
CA THR A 69 -22.04 37.33 46.87
C THR A 69 -21.07 36.35 46.17
N ALA A 70 -20.05 36.91 45.53
CA ALA A 70 -18.87 36.17 45.05
C ALA A 70 -17.90 35.79 46.20
N VAL A 71 -17.11 34.74 45.99
CA VAL A 71 -15.86 34.48 46.74
C VAL A 71 -14.73 34.26 45.74
N THR A 72 -13.78 35.18 45.70
CA THR A 72 -12.66 35.18 44.76
C THR A 72 -11.44 34.44 45.33
N LYS A 73 -11.19 33.21 44.86
CA LYS A 73 -9.86 32.57 45.02
C LYS A 73 -8.98 32.93 43.81
N LYS A 74 -7.85 33.60 44.08
CA LYS A 74 -6.88 34.05 43.07
C LYS A 74 -6.25 32.85 42.35
N ALA A 75 -6.40 32.77 41.04
CA ALA A 75 -5.54 31.92 40.21
C ALA A 75 -4.21 32.66 39.95
N ALA A 76 -3.08 32.02 40.25
CA ALA A 76 -1.76 32.62 40.03
C ALA A 76 -1.41 32.64 38.53
N LYS A 77 -0.94 33.79 38.02
CA LYS A 77 -0.33 33.87 36.70
C LYS A 77 0.91 32.96 36.65
N LYS A 78 0.86 31.89 35.84
CA LYS A 78 2.06 31.25 35.30
C LYS A 78 2.40 31.90 33.96
N THR A 79 3.63 32.38 33.83
CA THR A 79 4.16 32.92 32.58
C THR A 79 4.39 31.80 31.56
N PRO A 80 4.18 32.04 30.26
CA PRO A 80 4.56 31.08 29.22
C PRO A 80 6.08 31.04 29.13
N LYS A 81 6.69 29.93 29.55
CA LYS A 81 8.11 29.68 29.29
C LYS A 81 8.24 29.23 27.83
N LYS A 82 8.99 29.98 27.02
CA LYS A 82 9.31 29.56 25.66
C LYS A 82 10.00 28.20 25.67
N GLN A 83 9.62 27.33 24.74
CA GLN A 83 10.41 26.15 24.35
C GLN A 83 11.02 26.42 22.97
N ASP A 84 12.00 27.31 22.94
CA ASP A 84 12.99 27.33 21.85
C ASP A 84 13.97 26.17 22.14
N GLY A 85 14.22 25.28 21.18
CA GLY A 85 15.04 24.07 21.38
C GLY A 85 14.37 22.76 20.95
N ALA A 86 14.05 22.64 19.66
CA ALA A 86 13.61 21.38 19.03
C ALA A 86 14.54 20.94 17.87
N ASP A 87 15.62 21.69 17.63
CA ASP A 87 16.64 21.41 16.63
C ASP A 87 17.92 20.85 17.28
N GLN A 88 18.54 19.89 16.60
CA GLN A 88 19.81 19.24 16.93
C GLN A 88 19.85 18.41 18.24
N HIS A 89 19.80 17.08 18.08
CA HIS A 89 20.76 16.21 18.78
C HIS A 89 20.95 14.88 18.01
N PRO A 90 22.20 14.42 17.79
CA PRO A 90 22.44 13.13 17.15
C PRO A 90 22.18 11.98 18.14
N LEU A 91 21.33 11.03 17.75
CA LEU A 91 20.99 9.87 18.59
C LEU A 91 21.96 8.70 18.34
N LYS A 92 23.00 8.61 19.18
CA LYS A 92 23.53 7.33 19.64
C LYS A 92 23.16 7.15 21.11
N GLU A 93 22.71 5.94 21.46
CA GLU A 93 22.67 5.39 22.83
C GLU A 93 22.02 6.26 23.92
N LYS A 94 20.68 6.41 23.87
CA LYS A 94 19.78 6.36 25.05
C LYS A 94 18.32 6.27 24.61
N SER A 95 17.56 5.35 25.23
CA SER A 95 16.12 5.19 24.96
C SER A 95 15.36 6.49 25.25
N THR A 96 14.45 6.89 24.37
CA THR A 96 13.61 8.08 24.55
C THR A 96 12.25 7.72 25.14
N VAL A 97 11.79 8.58 26.05
CA VAL A 97 10.85 8.23 27.12
C VAL A 97 9.75 9.31 27.20
N PHE A 98 8.47 8.93 27.13
CA PHE A 98 7.37 9.89 26.88
C PHE A 98 6.11 9.64 27.72
N ALA A 99 5.53 10.67 28.34
CA ALA A 99 4.34 10.56 29.21
C ALA A 99 3.21 9.62 28.71
N SER A 100 2.83 8.67 29.58
CA SER A 100 1.70 7.74 29.50
C SER A 100 0.81 7.96 30.73
N SER A 101 -0.51 7.75 30.62
CA SER A 101 -1.44 7.86 31.75
C SER A 101 -1.72 6.53 32.47
N LYS A 102 -0.94 5.49 32.19
CA LYS A 102 -1.07 4.13 32.74
C LYS A 102 0.29 3.51 33.00
N THR A 103 0.32 2.55 33.92
CA THR A 103 1.48 1.75 34.32
C THR A 103 1.08 0.28 34.51
N ASN A 104 2.01 -0.64 34.28
CA ASN A 104 1.91 -2.07 34.61
C ASN A 104 3.34 -2.64 34.83
N GLU A 105 3.51 -3.95 35.01
CA GLU A 105 4.83 -4.54 35.28
C GLU A 105 5.86 -4.30 34.17
N TRP A 106 5.41 -4.26 32.90
CA TRP A 106 6.23 -4.00 31.72
C TRP A 106 6.38 -2.51 31.41
N GLN A 107 5.53 -1.67 32.00
CA GLN A 107 5.56 -0.21 31.96
C GLN A 107 5.46 0.36 33.40
N PRO A 108 6.47 0.17 34.25
CA PRO A 108 6.38 0.53 35.67
C PRO A 108 6.34 2.06 35.89
N TYR A 109 6.85 2.83 34.93
CA TYR A 109 6.78 4.29 34.92
C TYR A 109 5.66 4.78 34.00
N PRO A 110 5.04 5.94 34.26
CA PRO A 110 3.99 6.54 33.41
C PRO A 110 4.60 7.12 32.12
N LEU A 111 5.34 6.31 31.38
CA LEU A 111 6.23 6.71 30.29
C LEU A 111 6.29 5.58 29.24
N LEU A 112 5.89 5.86 28.01
CA LEU A 112 6.15 5.01 26.84
C LEU A 112 7.66 5.01 26.57
N ARG A 113 8.24 3.81 26.43
CA ARG A 113 9.65 3.59 26.12
C ARG A 113 9.79 3.10 24.68
N ILE A 114 10.74 3.62 23.91
CA ILE A 114 11.11 2.98 22.64
C ILE A 114 11.86 1.69 22.98
N VAL A 115 11.40 0.57 22.40
CA VAL A 115 11.99 -0.76 22.61
C VAL A 115 12.82 -1.21 21.43
N GLU A 116 13.90 -1.90 21.74
CA GLU A 116 14.79 -2.54 20.77
C GLU A 116 14.30 -3.95 20.42
N GLY A 117 14.72 -4.47 19.27
CA GLY A 117 14.06 -5.62 18.63
C GLY A 117 14.13 -6.94 19.41
N ASP A 118 15.08 -7.09 20.33
CA ASP A 118 15.20 -8.28 21.17
C ASP A 118 14.28 -8.17 22.40
N GLU A 119 14.09 -6.95 22.91
CA GLU A 119 13.09 -6.64 23.94
C GLU A 119 11.66 -6.85 23.40
N VAL A 120 11.43 -6.58 22.12
CA VAL A 120 10.15 -6.83 21.44
C VAL A 120 9.81 -8.32 21.44
N LEU A 121 10.79 -9.21 21.25
CA LEU A 121 10.56 -10.66 21.34
C LEU A 121 10.31 -11.11 22.79
N GLN A 122 11.08 -10.59 23.76
CA GLN A 122 10.88 -10.90 25.17
C GLN A 122 9.50 -10.45 25.66
N GLU A 123 9.07 -9.23 25.29
CA GLU A 123 7.74 -8.72 25.65
C GLU A 123 6.61 -9.45 24.89
N LYS A 124 6.83 -9.83 23.62
CA LYS A 124 5.89 -10.70 22.88
C LYS A 124 5.67 -12.04 23.57
N GLU A 125 6.73 -12.67 24.09
CA GLU A 125 6.64 -13.94 24.78
C GLU A 125 5.97 -13.80 26.14
N ALA A 126 6.44 -12.85 26.97
CA ALA A 126 5.92 -12.65 28.32
C ALA A 126 4.46 -12.17 28.35
N ARG A 127 4.00 -11.46 27.31
CA ARG A 127 2.61 -10.97 27.18
C ARG A 127 1.82 -11.71 26.10
N ARG A 128 2.24 -12.90 25.66
CA ARG A 128 1.69 -13.65 24.51
C ARG A 128 0.16 -13.69 24.49
N GLU A 129 -0.47 -14.21 25.55
CA GLU A 129 -1.94 -14.36 25.59
C GLU A 129 -2.68 -13.00 25.72
N GLU A 130 -2.05 -11.98 26.35
CA GLU A 130 -2.62 -10.63 26.40
C GLU A 130 -2.60 -9.98 25.01
N LEU A 131 -1.48 -10.09 24.28
CA LEU A 131 -1.30 -9.56 22.93
C LEU A 131 -2.21 -10.28 21.93
N LYS A 132 -2.33 -11.61 22.02
CA LYS A 132 -3.26 -12.43 21.23
C LYS A 132 -4.72 -12.06 21.47
N ALA A 133 -5.09 -11.74 22.72
CA ALA A 133 -6.42 -11.18 23.05
C ALA A 133 -6.60 -9.75 22.49
N GLN A 134 -5.56 -8.91 22.54
CA GLN A 134 -5.58 -7.60 21.88
C GLN A 134 -5.69 -7.71 20.35
N TYR A 135 -5.03 -8.68 19.70
CA TYR A 135 -5.09 -8.89 18.26
C TYR A 135 -6.51 -9.26 17.83
N LYS A 136 -7.13 -10.27 18.47
CA LYS A 136 -8.54 -10.63 18.23
C LYS A 136 -9.51 -9.47 18.45
N LYS A 137 -9.22 -8.58 19.40
CA LYS A 137 -9.98 -7.35 19.62
C LYS A 137 -9.76 -6.31 18.50
N ALA A 138 -8.56 -6.26 17.94
CA ALA A 138 -8.21 -5.44 16.79
C ALA A 138 -8.85 -5.96 15.50
N GLU A 139 -8.94 -7.28 15.29
CA GLU A 139 -9.66 -7.90 14.17
C GLU A 139 -11.15 -7.52 14.19
N LEU A 140 -11.82 -7.70 15.33
CA LEU A 140 -13.23 -7.28 15.46
C LEU A 140 -13.42 -5.77 15.21
N ALA A 141 -12.46 -4.94 15.63
CA ALA A 141 -12.49 -3.50 15.36
C ALA A 141 -12.19 -3.16 13.88
N TYR A 142 -11.32 -3.94 13.23
CA TYR A 142 -10.96 -3.82 11.82
C TYR A 142 -12.16 -4.16 10.94
N GLU A 143 -12.86 -5.27 11.19
CA GLU A 143 -14.05 -5.64 10.40
C GLU A 143 -15.21 -4.64 10.58
N LEU A 144 -15.41 -4.12 11.79
CA LEU A 144 -16.39 -3.06 12.04
C LEU A 144 -16.07 -1.78 11.23
N LEU A 145 -14.80 -1.38 11.15
CA LEU A 145 -14.39 -0.22 10.36
C LEU A 145 -14.43 -0.51 8.85
N ASN A 146 -13.96 -1.69 8.42
CA ASN A 146 -13.99 -2.10 7.01
C ASN A 146 -15.42 -2.10 6.46
N LYS A 147 -16.37 -2.63 7.24
CA LYS A 147 -17.80 -2.63 6.90
C LYS A 147 -18.37 -1.22 6.75
N GLU A 148 -18.07 -0.31 7.66
CA GLU A 148 -18.54 1.09 7.55
C GLU A 148 -17.86 1.84 6.39
N LEU A 149 -16.57 1.61 6.13
CA LEU A 149 -15.87 2.19 4.98
C LEU A 149 -16.43 1.67 3.65
N LYS A 150 -16.73 0.38 3.53
CA LYS A 150 -17.41 -0.21 2.35
C LYS A 150 -18.81 0.39 2.16
N LEU A 151 -19.58 0.61 3.24
CA LEU A 151 -20.86 1.31 3.18
C LEU A 151 -20.72 2.77 2.73
N GLN A 152 -19.71 3.51 3.21
CA GLN A 152 -19.43 4.88 2.79
C GLN A 152 -19.04 4.95 1.31
N LYS A 153 -18.13 4.08 0.84
CA LYS A 153 -17.77 3.94 -0.58
C LYS A 153 -18.99 3.65 -1.46
N ALA A 154 -19.85 2.72 -1.06
CA ALA A 154 -21.09 2.42 -1.79
C ALA A 154 -22.05 3.63 -1.84
N ARG A 155 -22.22 4.35 -0.73
CA ARG A 155 -23.04 5.58 -0.68
C ARG A 155 -22.44 6.70 -1.54
N ARG A 156 -21.11 6.82 -1.65
CA ARG A 156 -20.45 7.74 -2.60
C ARG A 156 -20.75 7.36 -4.05
N LYS A 157 -20.51 6.10 -4.45
CA LYS A 157 -20.75 5.63 -5.83
C LYS A 157 -22.23 5.86 -6.23
N ASN A 158 -23.18 5.52 -5.36
CA ASN A 158 -24.62 5.73 -5.59
C ASN A 158 -25.08 7.21 -5.63
N ASN A 159 -24.24 8.15 -5.19
CA ASN A 159 -24.53 9.60 -5.18
C ASN A 159 -23.67 10.43 -6.14
N LYS A 160 -22.76 9.81 -6.93
CA LYS A 160 -22.08 10.50 -8.04
C LYS A 160 -23.13 11.19 -8.93
N GLY A 161 -22.99 12.51 -9.12
CA GLY A 161 -23.89 13.34 -9.93
C GLY A 161 -25.17 13.88 -9.27
N LYS A 162 -25.50 13.52 -8.02
CA LYS A 162 -26.68 14.06 -7.30
C LYS A 162 -26.29 15.29 -6.46
N SER A 163 -27.16 16.31 -6.38
CA SER A 163 -26.92 17.47 -5.53
C SER A 163 -27.12 17.12 -4.05
N PHE A 164 -26.03 17.19 -3.27
CA PHE A 164 -26.00 16.83 -1.86
C PHE A 164 -26.76 17.83 -0.97
N THR A 165 -28.09 17.69 -0.90
CA THR A 165 -28.93 18.41 0.08
C THR A 165 -28.76 17.90 1.51
N LYS A 166 -28.29 16.66 1.68
CA LYS A 166 -27.93 16.07 2.97
C LYS A 166 -26.66 15.21 2.81
N GLN A 167 -25.49 15.84 2.94
CA GLN A 167 -24.22 15.14 3.01
C GLN A 167 -24.16 14.33 4.30
N GLU A 168 -24.06 13.00 4.18
CA GLU A 168 -23.91 12.11 5.33
C GLU A 168 -22.49 12.21 5.92
N LYS A 169 -22.33 11.76 7.17
CA LYS A 169 -21.02 11.70 7.81
C LYS A 169 -20.20 10.58 7.18
N ASP A 170 -19.02 10.95 6.72
CA ASP A 170 -18.08 10.11 5.97
C ASP A 170 -16.67 10.43 6.48
N TYR A 171 -15.81 9.43 6.63
CA TYR A 171 -14.45 9.59 7.20
C TYR A 171 -13.44 10.24 6.25
N GLY A 172 -13.83 10.55 5.02
CA GLY A 172 -12.96 11.14 4.01
C GLY A 172 -12.18 10.08 3.26
N ASP A 173 -11.12 10.49 2.57
CA ASP A 173 -10.44 9.64 1.60
C ASP A 173 -9.43 8.71 2.30
N VAL A 174 -9.98 7.69 2.98
CA VAL A 174 -9.23 6.54 3.48
C VAL A 174 -8.73 5.72 2.29
N THR A 175 -7.41 5.55 2.23
CA THR A 175 -6.68 4.86 1.16
C THR A 175 -6.19 3.48 1.58
N GLY A 176 -6.31 3.11 2.86
CA GLY A 176 -5.94 1.79 3.34
C GLY A 176 -6.07 1.64 4.85
N MET A 177 -5.98 0.41 5.34
CA MET A 177 -6.11 0.07 6.76
C MET A 177 -5.31 -1.19 7.08
N GLU A 178 -4.76 -1.29 8.28
CA GLU A 178 -3.91 -2.43 8.69
C GLU A 178 -4.00 -2.65 10.21
N ILE A 179 -3.89 -3.91 10.64
CA ILE A 179 -3.62 -4.23 12.04
C ILE A 179 -2.10 -4.29 12.21
N GLY A 180 -1.55 -3.53 13.16
CA GLY A 180 -0.11 -3.52 13.41
C GLY A 180 0.23 -3.11 14.84
N LEU A 181 1.50 -3.30 15.20
CA LEU A 181 2.01 -2.89 16.51
C LEU A 181 2.17 -1.36 16.59
N ARG A 182 1.94 -0.81 17.78
CA ARG A 182 2.01 0.63 18.04
C ARG A 182 3.44 1.17 17.88
N THR A 183 3.62 2.07 16.91
CA THR A 183 4.90 2.75 16.64
C THR A 183 4.85 4.26 16.88
N LYS A 184 5.97 4.86 17.31
CA LYS A 184 6.21 6.31 17.44
C LYS A 184 7.54 6.68 16.79
N TYR A 185 7.56 7.69 15.92
CA TYR A 185 8.71 8.01 15.06
C TYR A 185 9.23 6.81 14.26
N GLY A 186 8.32 5.93 13.82
CA GLY A 186 8.66 4.67 13.15
C GLY A 186 8.90 3.51 14.12
N LEU A 187 9.62 3.76 15.22
CA LEU A 187 10.05 2.73 16.17
C LEU A 187 8.92 2.22 17.07
N LEU A 188 9.03 0.97 17.53
CA LEU A 188 8.06 0.35 18.45
C LEU A 188 8.11 0.98 19.85
N VAL A 189 6.96 0.97 20.54
CA VAL A 189 6.88 1.44 21.93
C VAL A 189 6.30 0.38 22.86
N SER A 190 6.91 0.27 24.05
CA SER A 190 6.40 -0.52 25.17
C SER A 190 5.43 0.33 26.01
N PRO A 191 4.32 -0.25 26.52
CA PRO A 191 3.91 -1.65 26.34
C PRO A 191 3.42 -1.90 24.92
N LEU A 192 3.84 -3.03 24.34
CA LEU A 192 3.38 -3.49 23.04
C LEU A 192 1.85 -3.53 23.02
N GLN A 193 1.30 -2.99 21.94
CA GLN A 193 -0.13 -2.79 21.80
C GLN A 193 -0.51 -2.88 20.32
N TYR A 194 -1.55 -3.65 20.02
CA TYR A 194 -2.14 -3.64 18.69
C TYR A 194 -3.00 -2.40 18.47
N VAL A 195 -2.85 -1.80 17.30
CA VAL A 195 -3.61 -0.63 16.84
C VAL A 195 -4.08 -0.85 15.42
N ILE A 196 -5.22 -0.25 15.07
CA ILE A 196 -5.61 -0.12 13.67
C ILE A 196 -4.89 1.12 13.13
N THR A 197 -4.01 0.93 12.16
CA THR A 197 -3.46 2.05 11.40
C THR A 197 -4.32 2.28 10.17
N VAL A 198 -4.74 3.53 9.95
CA VAL A 198 -5.58 3.95 8.83
C VAL A 198 -4.80 4.95 7.98
N ASN A 199 -4.61 4.65 6.71
CA ASN A 199 -3.99 5.54 5.75
C ASN A 199 -5.06 6.45 5.13
N VAL A 200 -4.81 7.76 5.04
CA VAL A 200 -5.66 8.72 4.32
C VAL A 200 -4.86 9.46 3.26
N SER A 201 -5.51 9.85 2.16
CA SER A 201 -4.87 10.52 1.01
C SER A 201 -4.22 11.87 1.36
N GLN A 202 -4.77 12.57 2.36
CA GLN A 202 -4.17 13.74 2.99
C GLN A 202 -4.73 13.95 4.39
N LYS A 203 -3.90 14.26 5.39
CA LYS A 203 -4.37 14.67 6.72
C LYS A 203 -4.99 16.05 6.69
N LYS A 204 -5.95 16.25 7.59
CA LYS A 204 -6.73 17.47 7.72
C LYS A 204 -6.83 17.88 9.18
N SER A 205 -6.76 19.18 9.41
CA SER A 205 -7.06 19.78 10.71
C SER A 205 -8.54 19.59 11.07
N ASN A 206 -8.87 19.62 12.36
CA ASN A 206 -10.25 19.50 12.83
C ASN A 206 -11.18 20.58 12.24
N ASP A 207 -10.65 21.73 11.83
CA ASP A 207 -11.43 22.81 11.23
C ASP A 207 -11.59 22.66 9.71
N GLU A 208 -10.59 22.16 8.99
CA GLU A 208 -10.77 21.70 7.60
C GLU A 208 -11.80 20.55 7.51
N LEU A 209 -11.76 19.59 8.45
CA LEU A 209 -12.73 18.50 8.51
C LEU A 209 -14.16 19.04 8.68
N LYS A 210 -14.38 19.98 9.62
CA LYS A 210 -15.68 20.67 9.79
C LYS A 210 -16.11 21.43 8.51
N GLN A 211 -15.20 22.19 7.89
CA GLN A 211 -15.48 22.97 6.67
C GLN A 211 -15.88 22.06 5.50
N ARG A 212 -15.17 20.94 5.30
CA ARG A 212 -15.45 19.93 4.27
C ARG A 212 -16.60 18.98 4.64
N LYS A 213 -17.15 19.09 5.87
CA LYS A 213 -18.16 18.21 6.48
C LYS A 213 -17.73 16.73 6.56
N ILE A 214 -16.42 16.50 6.62
CA ILE A 214 -15.82 15.18 6.83
C ILE A 214 -15.89 14.87 8.34
N ALA A 215 -16.27 13.65 8.69
CA ALA A 215 -16.25 13.19 10.07
C ALA A 215 -14.81 12.81 10.47
N PRO A 216 -14.30 13.24 11.64
CA PRO A 216 -13.03 12.72 12.14
C PRO A 216 -13.17 11.21 12.38
N LEU A 217 -12.13 10.44 12.01
CA LEU A 217 -12.00 9.05 12.42
C LEU A 217 -12.06 8.96 13.96
N PRO A 218 -12.76 7.98 14.55
CA PRO A 218 -12.82 7.82 16.00
C PRO A 218 -11.43 7.49 16.55
N PRO A 219 -11.08 7.90 17.79
CA PRO A 219 -9.76 7.62 18.37
C PRO A 219 -9.55 6.14 18.72
N ALA A 220 -10.63 5.36 18.80
CA ALA A 220 -10.63 3.92 18.98
C ALA A 220 -11.95 3.30 18.49
N ILE A 221 -11.93 2.04 18.06
CA ILE A 221 -13.11 1.21 17.78
C ILE A 221 -12.98 -0.07 18.61
N ASN A 222 -14.06 -0.52 19.26
CA ASN A 222 -14.03 -1.61 20.26
C ASN A 222 -12.96 -1.39 21.38
N GLY A 223 -12.54 -0.15 21.63
CA GLY A 223 -11.42 0.18 22.52
C GLY A 223 -10.02 -0.17 21.98
N THR A 224 -9.90 -0.67 20.75
CA THR A 224 -8.63 -0.77 20.01
C THR A 224 -8.29 0.62 19.45
N PRO A 225 -7.11 1.20 19.75
CA PRO A 225 -6.77 2.55 19.28
C PRO A 225 -6.63 2.64 17.76
N ILE A 226 -6.95 3.81 17.21
CA ILE A 226 -6.74 4.14 15.79
C ILE A 226 -5.58 5.13 15.64
N LYS A 227 -4.69 4.83 14.69
CA LYS A 227 -3.55 5.67 14.29
C LYS A 227 -3.73 6.11 12.85
N VAL A 228 -3.88 7.42 12.61
CA VAL A 228 -4.00 7.96 11.25
C VAL A 228 -2.61 8.24 10.66
N LEU A 229 -2.33 7.67 9.49
CA LEU A 229 -1.17 7.97 8.65
C LEU A 229 -1.62 8.68 7.36
N GLU A 230 -0.68 9.35 6.71
CA GLU A 230 -0.89 9.97 5.40
C GLU A 230 -0.20 9.09 4.35
N GLY A 231 -0.86 8.87 3.22
CA GLY A 231 -0.32 8.04 2.15
C GLY A 231 -1.34 7.74 1.06
N LYS A 232 -0.86 7.58 -0.16
CA LYS A 232 -1.63 7.19 -1.34
C LYS A 232 -1.02 5.98 -2.03
N PHE A 233 -1.86 5.22 -2.72
CA PHE A 233 -1.46 4.13 -3.59
C PHE A 233 -2.01 4.43 -4.99
N GLU A 234 -1.13 4.71 -5.95
CA GLU A 234 -1.51 4.99 -7.33
C GLU A 234 -1.01 3.83 -8.19
N LYS A 235 -1.89 3.19 -8.97
CA LYS A 235 -1.46 2.21 -9.98
C LYS A 235 -0.79 3.02 -11.07
N VAL A 236 0.46 2.69 -11.40
CA VAL A 236 1.21 3.40 -12.44
C VAL A 236 0.38 3.41 -13.74
N LYS A 237 0.19 4.58 -14.37
CA LYS A 237 -0.58 4.72 -15.63
C LYS A 237 0.07 3.94 -16.77
N ALA A 238 -0.63 3.57 -17.84
CA ALA A 238 -0.02 2.80 -18.93
C ALA A 238 1.21 3.49 -19.55
N ALA A 239 1.12 4.77 -19.88
CA ALA A 239 2.26 5.57 -20.35
C ALA A 239 3.38 5.70 -19.28
N ASP A 240 3.00 5.85 -18.01
CA ASP A 240 3.97 5.94 -16.91
C ASP A 240 4.60 4.58 -16.55
N ARG A 241 4.00 3.44 -16.94
CA ARG A 241 4.60 2.09 -16.76
C ARG A 241 5.81 1.96 -17.65
N ALA A 242 5.71 2.42 -18.90
CA ALA A 242 6.86 2.55 -19.77
C ALA A 242 7.92 3.48 -19.15
N ILE A 243 7.55 4.59 -18.50
CA ILE A 243 8.51 5.54 -17.90
C ILE A 243 9.14 5.03 -16.59
N LEU A 244 8.40 4.30 -15.75
CA LEU A 244 8.89 3.78 -14.47
C LEU A 244 9.63 2.45 -14.61
N ALA A 245 9.38 1.67 -15.68
CA ALA A 245 10.20 0.52 -16.04
C ALA A 245 11.36 0.89 -17.01
N THR A 246 11.27 1.99 -17.77
CA THR A 246 12.48 2.68 -18.32
C THR A 246 13.10 3.67 -17.32
N GLY A 247 12.73 3.58 -16.04
CA GLY A 247 13.18 4.43 -14.95
C GLY A 247 14.62 4.15 -14.53
N SER A 248 15.56 4.18 -15.48
CA SER A 248 16.90 3.56 -15.51
C SER A 248 16.91 2.02 -15.39
N ASN A 249 17.96 1.43 -15.95
CA ASN A 249 18.17 -0.02 -16.13
C ASN A 249 17.95 -0.86 -14.84
N PRO A 250 17.75 -2.19 -14.95
CA PRO A 250 17.80 -3.08 -13.79
C PRO A 250 19.07 -2.85 -12.96
N GLY A 251 18.94 -2.89 -11.63
CA GLY A 251 20.05 -2.66 -10.69
C GLY A 251 21.10 -3.78 -10.74
N TYR A 252 20.66 -4.98 -11.11
CA TYR A 252 21.51 -6.09 -11.55
C TYR A 252 20.99 -6.59 -12.90
N ILE A 253 21.90 -6.73 -13.86
CA ILE A 253 21.65 -7.32 -15.17
C ILE A 253 22.48 -8.60 -15.24
N PRO A 254 21.87 -9.80 -15.33
CA PRO A 254 22.58 -11.06 -15.52
C PRO A 254 23.18 -11.17 -16.92
N ASP A 255 24.20 -12.02 -17.08
CA ASP A 255 24.72 -12.37 -18.40
C ASP A 255 23.82 -13.39 -19.11
N SER A 256 23.96 -13.54 -20.43
CA SER A 256 23.12 -14.45 -21.23
C SER A 256 23.37 -15.94 -21.00
N GLY A 257 24.42 -16.28 -20.25
CA GLY A 257 24.75 -17.64 -19.77
C GLY A 257 24.62 -17.83 -18.25
N ASP A 258 24.25 -16.80 -17.47
CA ASP A 258 23.95 -16.97 -16.04
C ASP A 258 22.75 -17.93 -15.85
N ASP A 259 22.74 -18.73 -14.79
CA ASP A 259 21.57 -19.52 -14.37
C ASP A 259 20.31 -18.64 -14.21
N VAL A 260 19.11 -19.20 -14.41
CA VAL A 260 17.85 -18.49 -14.13
C VAL A 260 17.50 -18.60 -12.65
N PHE A 261 17.27 -17.48 -11.97
CA PHE A 261 16.99 -17.47 -10.53
C PHE A 261 16.07 -16.35 -10.06
N GLY A 262 15.39 -16.58 -8.93
CA GLY A 262 14.58 -15.58 -8.22
C GLY A 262 15.41 -14.34 -7.84
N GLY A 263 14.98 -13.17 -8.31
CA GLY A 263 15.65 -11.88 -8.22
C GLY A 263 15.98 -11.22 -9.58
N GLN A 264 15.92 -11.96 -10.69
CA GLN A 264 16.33 -11.47 -12.03
C GLN A 264 15.27 -10.60 -12.75
N PRO A 265 15.68 -9.65 -13.62
CA PRO A 265 14.76 -8.88 -14.45
C PRO A 265 14.10 -9.73 -15.54
N ILE A 266 12.77 -9.72 -15.58
CA ILE A 266 11.95 -10.37 -16.62
C ILE A 266 10.90 -9.43 -17.20
N ALA A 267 10.51 -9.65 -18.44
CA ALA A 267 9.49 -8.87 -19.13
C ALA A 267 8.70 -9.73 -20.14
N GLY A 268 7.57 -9.22 -20.62
CA GLY A 268 6.89 -9.81 -21.78
C GLY A 268 7.69 -9.57 -23.07
N LYS A 269 7.76 -10.57 -23.96
CA LYS A 269 8.64 -10.57 -25.15
C LYS A 269 8.58 -9.32 -26.03
N PHE A 270 7.41 -8.71 -26.18
CA PHE A 270 7.21 -7.51 -27.00
C PHE A 270 7.40 -6.17 -26.24
N HIS A 271 7.60 -6.25 -24.91
CA HIS A 271 7.73 -5.10 -24.01
C HIS A 271 8.97 -5.25 -23.11
N PRO A 272 10.20 -5.43 -23.66
CA PRO A 272 11.43 -5.62 -22.87
C PRO A 272 11.72 -4.48 -21.88
N ASN A 273 11.17 -3.30 -22.15
CA ASN A 273 11.29 -2.10 -21.33
C ASN A 273 10.26 -2.02 -20.20
N GLU A 274 9.29 -2.94 -20.13
CA GLU A 274 8.29 -3.05 -19.06
C GLU A 274 8.63 -4.23 -18.13
N PHE A 275 9.84 -4.20 -17.56
CA PHE A 275 10.34 -5.28 -16.72
C PHE A 275 9.78 -5.27 -15.29
N GLY A 276 9.65 -6.47 -14.73
CA GLY A 276 9.53 -6.73 -13.30
C GLY A 276 10.60 -7.74 -12.87
N THR A 277 10.34 -8.41 -11.75
CA THR A 277 11.25 -9.38 -11.13
C THR A 277 10.68 -10.80 -11.24
N LEU A 278 11.53 -11.76 -11.61
CA LEU A 278 11.29 -13.18 -11.40
C LEU A 278 11.35 -13.44 -9.90
N GLY A 279 10.23 -13.76 -9.25
CA GLY A 279 10.14 -13.85 -7.80
C GLY A 279 10.90 -15.02 -7.21
N PHE A 280 10.56 -16.23 -7.65
CA PHE A 280 11.11 -17.48 -7.14
C PHE A 280 11.08 -18.53 -8.24
N VAL A 281 12.04 -19.44 -8.27
CA VAL A 281 12.02 -20.60 -9.16
C VAL A 281 11.75 -21.86 -8.34
N ILE A 282 10.86 -22.71 -8.84
CA ILE A 282 10.60 -24.06 -8.36
C ILE A 282 11.26 -25.00 -9.35
N GLY A 283 12.07 -25.94 -8.87
CA GLY A 283 12.69 -26.96 -9.71
C GLY A 283 13.95 -27.55 -9.09
N GLY A 284 14.15 -28.84 -9.35
CA GLY A 284 15.31 -29.63 -8.95
C GLY A 284 15.18 -31.04 -9.53
N ASP A 285 16.30 -31.62 -9.96
CA ASP A 285 16.46 -33.03 -10.33
C ASP A 285 15.45 -33.60 -11.36
N GLY A 286 15.21 -32.86 -12.46
CA GLY A 286 14.67 -33.42 -13.71
C GLY A 286 13.19 -33.15 -14.02
N GLU A 287 12.48 -32.41 -13.18
CA GLU A 287 11.07 -32.04 -13.40
C GLU A 287 10.89 -30.65 -14.04
N HIS A 288 9.63 -30.26 -14.29
CA HIS A 288 9.28 -28.97 -14.88
C HIS A 288 9.69 -27.79 -13.99
N HIS A 289 10.68 -27.01 -14.45
CA HIS A 289 11.08 -25.77 -13.80
C HIS A 289 9.99 -24.69 -13.95
N LEU A 290 9.52 -24.11 -12.85
CA LEU A 290 8.49 -23.07 -12.82
C LEU A 290 9.03 -21.75 -12.23
N GLY A 291 8.86 -20.64 -12.92
CA GLY A 291 9.18 -19.30 -12.41
C GLY A 291 7.94 -18.57 -11.93
N LEU A 292 7.91 -18.08 -10.69
CA LEU A 292 6.80 -17.28 -10.15
C LEU A 292 7.02 -15.78 -10.32
N SER A 293 5.99 -15.01 -10.64
CA SER A 293 5.99 -13.54 -10.60
C SER A 293 4.57 -13.00 -10.44
N ASN A 294 4.38 -11.69 -10.59
CA ASN A 294 3.09 -11.01 -10.58
C ASN A 294 2.37 -11.13 -11.94
N ASP A 295 1.04 -11.23 -11.93
CA ASP A 295 0.22 -11.19 -13.15
C ASP A 295 0.51 -9.93 -13.97
N HIS A 296 0.57 -8.77 -13.31
CA HIS A 296 0.79 -7.49 -13.99
C HIS A 296 2.20 -7.33 -14.61
N VAL A 297 3.12 -8.26 -14.33
CA VAL A 297 4.44 -8.38 -15.01
C VAL A 297 4.33 -9.35 -16.20
N LEU A 298 3.57 -10.43 -16.07
CA LEU A 298 3.45 -11.53 -17.03
C LEU A 298 2.47 -11.25 -18.19
N LYS A 299 2.39 -10.00 -18.66
CA LYS A 299 1.42 -9.52 -19.69
C LYS A 299 1.53 -10.15 -21.08
N SER A 300 2.44 -11.10 -21.30
CA SER A 300 2.69 -11.69 -22.61
C SER A 300 3.00 -13.18 -22.46
N LEU A 301 2.36 -14.00 -23.29
CA LEU A 301 2.47 -15.47 -23.30
C LEU A 301 3.93 -15.98 -23.36
N ARG A 302 4.88 -15.18 -23.88
CA ARG A 302 6.32 -15.48 -23.90
C ARG A 302 7.07 -14.50 -23.02
N ILE A 303 7.88 -15.02 -22.10
CA ILE A 303 8.66 -14.23 -21.14
C ILE A 303 10.14 -14.25 -21.52
N ILE A 304 10.76 -13.07 -21.41
CA ILE A 304 12.17 -12.82 -21.65
C ILE A 304 12.87 -12.44 -20.34
N ARG A 305 14.08 -12.95 -20.12
CA ARG A 305 15.04 -12.37 -19.18
C ARG A 305 15.74 -11.20 -19.87
N VAL A 306 15.91 -10.08 -19.17
CA VAL A 306 16.73 -8.96 -19.64
C VAL A 306 18.18 -9.26 -19.26
N THR A 307 19.07 -9.41 -20.26
CA THR A 307 20.50 -9.74 -20.02
C THR A 307 21.43 -8.71 -20.65
N SER A 308 22.70 -8.73 -20.26
CA SER A 308 23.75 -7.81 -20.71
C SER A 308 23.94 -7.78 -22.23
N THR A 309 23.72 -8.91 -22.90
CA THR A 309 23.83 -9.07 -24.37
C THR A 309 22.49 -8.93 -25.10
N GLY A 310 21.38 -8.77 -24.37
CA GLY A 310 20.03 -8.56 -24.91
C GLY A 310 18.94 -9.41 -24.23
N PRO A 311 17.68 -9.33 -24.70
CA PRO A 311 16.60 -10.18 -24.19
C PRO A 311 16.74 -11.64 -24.63
N LYS A 312 16.73 -12.60 -23.69
CA LYS A 312 16.71 -14.06 -23.96
C LYS A 312 15.36 -14.63 -23.52
N GLU A 313 14.67 -15.35 -24.39
CA GLU A 313 13.41 -16.03 -24.03
C GLU A 313 13.70 -17.17 -23.05
N ILE A 314 12.98 -17.22 -21.92
CA ILE A 314 13.22 -18.19 -20.83
C ILE A 314 12.06 -19.15 -20.60
N GLY A 315 10.90 -18.89 -21.21
CA GLY A 315 9.70 -19.70 -20.99
C GLY A 315 8.42 -19.04 -21.49
N LYS A 316 7.31 -19.75 -21.26
CA LYS A 316 5.95 -19.28 -21.54
C LYS A 316 5.17 -19.11 -20.24
N VAL A 317 4.20 -18.21 -20.23
CA VAL A 317 3.26 -18.12 -19.10
C VAL A 317 2.36 -19.37 -19.11
N GLY A 318 2.13 -19.94 -17.92
CA GLY A 318 1.11 -20.94 -17.67
C GLY A 318 -0.19 -20.25 -17.26
N ASP A 319 -0.59 -20.38 -16.00
CA ASP A 319 -1.76 -19.70 -15.44
C ASP A 319 -1.39 -18.38 -14.73
N GLN A 320 -2.37 -17.49 -14.64
CA GLN A 320 -2.29 -16.16 -14.02
C GLN A 320 -3.54 -15.91 -13.15
N VAL A 321 -3.40 -15.12 -12.10
CA VAL A 321 -4.51 -14.71 -11.21
C VAL A 321 -4.28 -13.30 -10.66
N ALA A 322 -5.34 -12.49 -10.67
CA ALA A 322 -5.32 -11.09 -10.26
C ALA A 322 -6.61 -10.70 -9.49
N GLU A 323 -7.05 -11.59 -8.59
CA GLU A 323 -8.40 -11.56 -8.00
C GLU A 323 -8.41 -11.67 -6.46
N HIS A 324 -9.62 -11.65 -5.89
CA HIS A 324 -9.85 -11.87 -4.46
C HIS A 324 -10.45 -13.25 -4.20
N GLN A 325 -9.70 -14.14 -3.54
CA GLN A 325 -10.28 -15.33 -2.93
C GLN A 325 -10.91 -14.99 -1.58
N THR A 326 -11.86 -15.82 -1.13
CA THR A 326 -12.28 -15.85 0.27
C THR A 326 -11.94 -17.22 0.86
N THR A 327 -10.97 -17.24 1.76
CA THR A 327 -10.44 -18.45 2.40
C THR A 327 -10.64 -18.31 3.90
N ASP A 328 -11.23 -19.32 4.55
CA ASP A 328 -11.57 -19.30 5.98
C ASP A 328 -12.48 -18.12 6.41
N GLY A 329 -13.26 -17.58 5.47
CA GLY A 329 -14.11 -16.41 5.65
C GLY A 329 -13.40 -15.05 5.51
N GLU A 330 -12.07 -15.04 5.35
CA GLU A 330 -11.30 -13.83 5.07
C GLU A 330 -11.09 -13.60 3.58
N ARG A 331 -11.25 -12.36 3.14
CA ARG A 331 -11.00 -11.95 1.76
C ARG A 331 -9.53 -11.59 1.56
N ARG A 332 -8.84 -12.26 0.64
CA ARG A 332 -7.40 -12.07 0.37
C ARG A 332 -7.14 -11.83 -1.11
N PHE A 333 -6.36 -10.80 -1.43
CA PHE A 333 -5.97 -10.44 -2.78
C PHE A 333 -4.71 -11.20 -3.21
N VAL A 334 -4.75 -11.74 -4.43
CA VAL A 334 -3.58 -12.33 -5.08
C VAL A 334 -3.41 -11.72 -6.46
N ASP A 335 -2.19 -11.26 -6.72
CA ASP A 335 -1.64 -10.88 -8.02
C ASP A 335 -0.42 -11.79 -8.22
N ALA A 336 -0.56 -12.80 -9.07
CA ALA A 336 0.46 -13.83 -9.28
C ALA A 336 0.28 -14.56 -10.62
N GLY A 337 1.36 -15.15 -11.13
CA GLY A 337 1.32 -16.10 -12.24
C GLY A 337 2.59 -16.93 -12.28
N TYR A 338 2.57 -18.02 -13.04
CA TYR A 338 3.76 -18.86 -13.24
C TYR A 338 4.19 -18.92 -14.71
N ILE A 339 5.49 -19.13 -14.87
CA ILE A 339 6.19 -19.32 -16.14
C ILE A 339 6.60 -20.78 -16.18
N GLU A 340 6.18 -21.53 -17.19
CA GLU A 340 6.83 -22.79 -17.53
C GLU A 340 8.17 -22.44 -18.19
N LEU A 341 9.26 -22.66 -17.46
CA LEU A 341 10.61 -22.34 -17.93
C LEU A 341 11.04 -23.37 -18.96
N ASN A 342 11.53 -22.88 -20.09
CA ASN A 342 12.06 -23.68 -21.19
C ASN A 342 13.49 -23.21 -21.44
N LEU A 343 14.41 -23.75 -20.64
CA LEU A 343 15.79 -23.31 -20.56
C LEU A 343 16.64 -24.11 -21.58
N PRO A 344 17.56 -23.45 -22.30
CA PRO A 344 18.60 -24.14 -23.07
C PRO A 344 19.49 -25.03 -22.19
N ASP A 345 20.04 -26.10 -22.78
CA ASP A 345 20.89 -27.08 -22.08
C ASP A 345 22.15 -26.47 -21.42
N ASP A 346 22.58 -25.27 -21.85
CA ASP A 346 23.68 -24.50 -21.27
C ASP A 346 23.33 -23.70 -20.00
N ILE A 347 22.06 -23.69 -19.57
CA ILE A 347 21.56 -22.86 -18.46
C ILE A 347 20.72 -23.68 -17.48
N SER A 348 21.19 -23.77 -16.24
CA SER A 348 20.38 -24.33 -15.15
C SER A 348 19.42 -23.28 -14.57
N SER A 349 18.58 -23.70 -13.63
CA SER A 349 17.92 -22.75 -12.74
C SER A 349 18.00 -23.19 -11.30
N ILE A 350 18.06 -22.19 -10.42
CA ILE A 350 18.24 -22.33 -8.98
C ILE A 350 17.21 -21.45 -8.27
N PRO A 351 16.59 -21.90 -7.16
CA PRO A 351 15.34 -21.30 -6.67
C PRO A 351 15.38 -19.78 -6.46
N PHE A 352 16.50 -19.30 -5.90
CA PHE A 352 16.76 -17.89 -5.64
C PHE A 352 18.26 -17.71 -5.41
N VAL A 353 18.83 -16.56 -5.78
CA VAL A 353 20.21 -16.21 -5.40
C VAL A 353 20.22 -14.86 -4.71
N ILE A 354 20.63 -14.85 -3.44
CA ILE A 354 20.93 -13.61 -2.73
C ILE A 354 22.41 -13.30 -2.93
N LYS A 355 22.71 -12.45 -3.91
CA LYS A 355 23.99 -11.74 -3.99
C LYS A 355 24.00 -10.64 -2.89
N ASP A 356 25.18 -10.23 -2.44
CA ASP A 356 25.45 -9.31 -1.30
C ASP A 356 25.23 -9.86 0.13
N LEU A 357 25.31 -11.17 0.36
CA LEU A 357 25.37 -11.75 1.71
C LEU A 357 26.72 -12.40 2.03
N ILE A 358 27.02 -12.46 3.33
CA ILE A 358 28.11 -13.27 3.91
C ILE A 358 27.88 -14.74 3.52
N GLU A 359 28.94 -15.46 3.19
CA GLU A 359 28.93 -16.79 2.55
C GLU A 359 28.10 -17.86 3.31
N ASP A 360 28.00 -17.75 4.64
CA ASP A 360 27.09 -18.52 5.52
C ASP A 360 25.60 -18.45 5.10
N THR A 361 25.23 -17.50 4.25
CA THR A 361 23.83 -17.17 3.97
C THR A 361 23.37 -17.49 2.55
N SER A 362 24.29 -17.63 1.60
CA SER A 362 24.04 -18.12 0.24
C SER A 362 23.93 -19.65 0.18
N SER A 363 24.40 -20.36 1.21
CA SER A 363 24.34 -21.82 1.35
C SER A 363 23.04 -22.35 2.02
N LEU A 364 22.13 -21.45 2.43
CA LEU A 364 20.90 -21.84 3.14
C LEU A 364 19.83 -22.37 2.18
N LYS A 365 19.20 -23.49 2.55
CA LYS A 365 18.08 -24.08 1.79
C LYS A 365 16.88 -23.13 1.74
N PHE A 366 16.16 -23.16 0.62
CA PHE A 366 14.90 -22.47 0.41
C PHE A 366 13.71 -23.41 0.61
N TYR A 367 12.68 -22.89 1.28
CA TYR A 367 11.37 -23.49 1.51
C TYR A 367 10.27 -22.48 1.17
N VAL A 368 9.03 -22.94 1.01
CA VAL A 368 7.86 -22.10 0.71
C VAL A 368 6.77 -22.33 1.75
N ALA A 369 6.17 -21.26 2.25
CA ALA A 369 5.09 -21.35 3.22
C ALA A 369 3.77 -21.81 2.56
N ASP A 370 3.24 -22.95 3.01
CA ASP A 370 1.92 -23.47 2.62
C ASP A 370 0.78 -22.84 3.46
N GLU A 371 1.17 -22.22 4.58
CA GLU A 371 0.30 -21.49 5.51
C GLU A 371 0.69 -20.01 5.63
N ILE A 372 -0.27 -19.19 6.04
CA ILE A 372 -0.12 -17.74 6.19
C ILE A 372 0.70 -17.40 7.45
N VAL A 373 1.59 -16.41 7.32
CA VAL A 373 2.30 -15.79 8.44
C VAL A 373 1.36 -15.05 9.40
N ASP A 374 1.59 -15.16 10.71
CA ASP A 374 0.64 -14.72 11.75
C ASP A 374 1.10 -13.46 12.51
N ASP A 375 0.32 -12.99 13.50
CA ASP A 375 0.64 -11.76 14.24
C ASP A 375 1.88 -11.88 15.14
N SER A 376 2.26 -13.11 15.53
CA SER A 376 3.49 -13.37 16.26
C SER A 376 4.74 -13.17 15.37
N ASP A 377 4.60 -13.16 14.04
CA ASP A 377 5.69 -12.83 13.10
C ASP A 377 5.96 -11.31 12.98
N LEU A 378 5.07 -10.42 13.44
CA LEU A 378 5.29 -8.97 13.27
C LEU A 378 6.59 -8.47 13.97
N ASP A 379 7.26 -7.50 13.36
CA ASP A 379 8.61 -7.02 13.67
C ASP A 379 9.77 -8.01 13.39
N TYR A 380 9.49 -9.23 12.90
CA TYR A 380 10.55 -10.14 12.45
C TYR A 380 11.22 -9.61 11.16
N PRO A 381 12.56 -9.77 11.01
CA PRO A 381 13.26 -9.41 9.79
C PRO A 381 12.75 -10.20 8.58
N VAL A 382 12.47 -9.48 7.50
CA VAL A 382 12.13 -10.02 6.19
C VAL A 382 13.04 -9.40 5.13
N TYR A 383 13.34 -10.18 4.11
CA TYR A 383 14.30 -9.82 3.07
C TYR A 383 13.66 -9.98 1.71
N LYS A 384 14.14 -9.22 0.72
CA LYS A 384 13.89 -9.47 -0.69
C LYS A 384 15.05 -9.00 -1.55
N PHE A 385 15.25 -9.65 -2.68
CA PHE A 385 16.10 -9.18 -3.77
C PHE A 385 15.19 -8.90 -4.96
N GLY A 386 15.28 -7.69 -5.54
CA GLY A 386 14.43 -7.25 -6.63
C GLY A 386 15.26 -6.74 -7.81
N ALA A 387 14.77 -6.93 -9.02
CA ALA A 387 15.51 -6.65 -10.25
C ALA A 387 15.89 -5.17 -10.41
N ARG A 388 15.07 -4.24 -9.89
CA ARG A 388 15.40 -2.81 -9.89
C ARG A 388 16.37 -2.46 -8.78
N THR A 389 16.19 -3.01 -7.58
CA THR A 389 17.06 -2.75 -6.43
C THR A 389 18.43 -3.42 -6.52
N GLY A 390 18.57 -4.50 -7.30
CA GLY A 390 19.84 -5.15 -7.67
C GLY A 390 20.67 -5.73 -6.52
N SER A 391 20.12 -5.71 -5.30
CA SER A 391 20.82 -5.98 -4.05
C SER A 391 19.79 -6.38 -2.99
N LEU A 392 20.21 -7.14 -1.97
CA LEU A 392 19.31 -7.52 -0.88
C LEU A 392 18.83 -6.29 -0.11
N LYS A 393 17.52 -6.21 0.15
CA LYS A 393 16.93 -5.22 1.06
C LYS A 393 16.27 -5.93 2.24
N GLU A 394 16.71 -5.57 3.45
CA GLU A 394 16.06 -5.96 4.71
C GLU A 394 14.94 -4.95 5.06
N GLY A 395 13.86 -5.47 5.61
CA GLY A 395 12.85 -4.72 6.35
C GLY A 395 12.24 -5.60 7.43
N LYS A 396 11.07 -5.20 7.92
CA LYS A 396 10.31 -5.94 8.91
C LYS A 396 8.89 -6.20 8.46
N LEU A 397 8.34 -7.32 8.90
CA LEU A 397 6.92 -7.64 8.73
C LEU A 397 6.09 -6.68 9.61
N ALA A 398 5.39 -5.74 8.98
CA ALA A 398 4.68 -4.66 9.67
C ALA A 398 3.19 -4.97 9.87
N SER A 399 2.60 -5.76 8.98
CA SER A 399 1.25 -6.34 9.11
C SER A 399 1.13 -7.59 8.22
N VAL A 400 0.32 -8.55 8.66
CA VAL A 400 -0.14 -9.72 7.87
C VAL A 400 -1.59 -9.55 7.40
N LYS A 401 -2.30 -8.56 7.96
CA LYS A 401 -3.69 -8.21 7.67
C LYS A 401 -3.79 -6.71 7.41
N ALA A 402 -3.36 -6.32 6.20
CA ALA A 402 -3.54 -4.99 5.65
C ALA A 402 -4.54 -5.00 4.47
N GLN A 403 -5.04 -3.82 4.13
CA GLN A 403 -5.77 -3.55 2.90
C GLN A 403 -5.39 -2.17 2.32
N VAL A 404 -5.35 -2.05 1.00
CA VAL A 404 -5.07 -0.78 0.30
C VAL A 404 -6.03 -0.53 -0.84
N ASP A 405 -6.41 0.72 -1.03
CA ASP A 405 -7.09 1.22 -2.22
C ASP A 405 -6.05 1.75 -3.19
N ILE A 406 -5.73 0.94 -4.20
CA ILE A 406 -4.86 1.36 -5.29
C ILE A 406 -5.73 2.05 -6.34
N GLU A 407 -5.51 3.35 -6.57
CA GLU A 407 -6.24 4.11 -7.59
C GLU A 407 -5.86 3.57 -8.98
N GLU A 408 -6.79 2.85 -9.61
CA GLU A 408 -6.65 2.35 -10.97
C GLU A 408 -7.10 3.45 -11.95
N LEU A 409 -6.14 4.24 -12.44
CA LEU A 409 -6.36 5.19 -13.52
C LEU A 409 -6.56 4.43 -14.84
N GLU A 410 -7.82 4.09 -15.14
CA GLU A 410 -8.23 3.51 -16.43
C GLU A 410 -7.98 4.46 -17.60
N ASP A 411 -7.39 3.95 -18.66
CA ASP A 411 -7.51 4.53 -20.00
C ASP A 411 -8.88 4.14 -20.60
N ASP A 412 -9.87 4.96 -20.26
CA ASP A 412 -11.19 5.15 -20.90
C ASP A 412 -12.37 4.16 -20.68
N PHE A 413 -13.55 4.80 -20.63
CA PHE A 413 -14.90 4.33 -20.97
C PHE A 413 -15.70 3.28 -20.16
N LEU A 414 -15.14 2.35 -19.37
CA LEU A 414 -15.96 1.31 -18.71
C LEU A 414 -16.00 1.24 -17.17
N GLY A 415 -15.33 2.16 -16.47
CA GLY A 415 -15.69 2.49 -15.09
C GLY A 415 -15.37 1.37 -14.10
N GLY A 416 -14.15 0.84 -14.21
CA GLY A 416 -13.59 -0.22 -13.40
C GLY A 416 -13.81 -0.03 -11.90
N ILE A 417 -13.96 -1.15 -11.21
CA ILE A 417 -14.30 -1.15 -9.79
C ILE A 417 -13.04 -0.73 -9.02
N ASP A 418 -13.10 0.46 -8.38
CA ASP A 418 -12.15 0.80 -7.30
C ASP A 418 -12.27 -0.28 -6.22
N GLU A 419 -11.43 -1.31 -6.29
CA GLU A 419 -11.49 -2.48 -5.44
C GLU A 419 -10.29 -2.50 -4.51
N THR A 420 -10.60 -2.27 -3.23
CA THR A 420 -9.67 -2.42 -2.11
C THR A 420 -9.02 -3.80 -2.17
N LYS A 421 -7.69 -3.85 -2.23
CA LYS A 421 -6.89 -5.07 -2.18
C LYS A 421 -6.77 -5.47 -0.71
N GLU A 422 -7.47 -6.53 -0.30
CA GLU A 422 -7.65 -6.94 1.10
C GLU A 422 -6.78 -8.13 1.49
N GLY A 423 -6.49 -8.31 2.78
CA GLY A 423 -5.83 -9.51 3.31
C GLY A 423 -4.37 -9.69 2.88
N ILE A 424 -3.65 -8.60 2.65
CA ILE A 424 -2.27 -8.58 2.12
C ILE A 424 -1.22 -8.36 3.22
N ILE A 425 0.02 -8.79 2.93
CA ILE A 425 1.21 -8.51 3.74
C ILE A 425 1.65 -7.05 3.53
N LYS A 426 2.08 -6.40 4.61
CA LYS A 426 2.82 -5.14 4.59
C LYS A 426 4.22 -5.31 5.18
N ILE A 427 5.21 -4.82 4.44
CA ILE A 427 6.62 -4.80 4.83
C ILE A 427 7.07 -3.36 4.98
N LYS A 428 7.94 -3.08 5.96
CA LYS A 428 8.48 -1.74 6.16
C LYS A 428 9.94 -1.74 6.62
N ASN A 429 10.72 -0.78 6.13
CA ASN A 429 11.95 -0.31 6.76
C ASN A 429 11.72 1.13 7.29
N GLU A 430 12.39 1.53 8.37
CA GLU A 430 12.25 2.90 8.92
C GLU A 430 13.28 3.88 8.35
N PHE A 431 14.46 3.39 7.95
CA PHE A 431 15.64 4.20 7.67
C PHE A 431 16.03 4.21 6.18
N VAL A 432 15.91 3.07 5.51
CA VAL A 432 16.38 2.83 4.15
C VAL A 432 15.19 2.55 3.23
N SER A 433 15.34 2.83 1.94
CA SER A 433 14.43 2.34 0.90
C SER A 433 14.45 0.81 0.86
N ILE A 434 13.28 0.20 0.75
CA ILE A 434 13.14 -1.24 0.55
C ILE A 434 12.73 -1.56 -0.89
N ASN A 435 11.90 -0.74 -1.54
CA ASN A 435 11.30 -1.06 -2.84
C ASN A 435 11.49 0.04 -3.89
N ALA A 436 11.54 -0.37 -5.17
CA ALA A 436 11.52 0.50 -6.32
C ALA A 436 10.63 -0.08 -7.44
N ALA A 437 10.20 0.76 -8.39
CA ALA A 437 9.44 0.30 -9.55
C ALA A 437 10.28 -0.67 -10.40
N GLY A 438 9.73 -1.84 -10.73
CA GLY A 438 10.46 -2.97 -11.33
C GLY A 438 10.88 -4.06 -10.33
N ASP A 439 10.78 -3.81 -9.02
CA ASP A 439 10.84 -4.88 -8.00
C ASP A 439 9.53 -5.69 -7.90
N SER A 440 8.45 -5.30 -8.61
CA SER A 440 7.22 -6.09 -8.68
C SER A 440 7.53 -7.52 -9.11
N GLY A 441 6.97 -8.51 -8.42
CA GLY A 441 7.28 -9.93 -8.57
C GLY A 441 8.31 -10.45 -7.57
N ALA A 442 9.13 -9.59 -6.94
CA ALA A 442 10.18 -10.04 -6.02
C ALA A 442 9.62 -10.84 -4.83
N ALA A 443 10.23 -12.01 -4.57
CA ALA A 443 9.84 -12.82 -3.43
C ALA A 443 10.30 -12.21 -2.10
N VAL A 444 9.43 -12.32 -1.11
CA VAL A 444 9.64 -11.94 0.28
C VAL A 444 10.03 -13.19 1.05
N VAL A 445 11.19 -13.17 1.71
CA VAL A 445 11.70 -14.30 2.48
C VAL A 445 11.92 -13.94 3.95
N MET A 446 11.55 -14.86 4.84
CA MET A 446 11.95 -14.89 6.25
C MET A 446 13.17 -15.80 6.40
N LYS A 447 13.90 -15.61 7.51
CA LYS A 447 15.04 -16.46 7.91
C LYS A 447 14.75 -17.19 9.24
N PRO A 448 13.82 -18.16 9.30
CA PRO A 448 13.53 -18.91 10.52
C PRO A 448 14.54 -20.07 10.73
N ILE A 449 14.40 -20.76 11.86
CA ILE A 449 14.98 -22.09 12.09
C ILE A 449 13.97 -23.16 11.67
N ILE A 450 14.41 -24.07 10.80
CA ILE A 450 13.67 -25.24 10.29
C ILE A 450 14.55 -26.47 10.55
N ASN A 451 14.00 -27.51 11.19
CA ASN A 451 14.72 -28.73 11.56
C ASN A 451 16.09 -28.49 12.25
N GLY A 452 16.15 -27.48 13.12
CA GLY A 452 17.36 -27.11 13.88
C GLY A 452 18.41 -26.31 13.11
N LYS A 453 18.19 -25.97 11.83
CA LYS A 453 19.09 -25.16 11.01
C LYS A 453 18.40 -23.88 10.54
N ARG A 454 19.16 -22.80 10.32
CA ARG A 454 18.62 -21.61 9.63
C ARG A 454 18.36 -21.96 8.16
N ALA A 455 17.28 -21.42 7.62
CA ALA A 455 16.89 -21.60 6.22
C ALA A 455 16.12 -20.37 5.73
N TRP A 456 15.91 -20.27 4.42
CA TRP A 456 15.05 -19.27 3.81
C TRP A 456 13.64 -19.81 3.65
N LEU A 457 12.64 -19.01 4.03
CA LEU A 457 11.22 -19.33 3.86
C LEU A 457 10.56 -18.23 3.01
N VAL A 458 10.12 -18.56 1.80
CA VAL A 458 9.30 -17.66 0.97
C VAL A 458 7.93 -17.52 1.63
N ILE A 459 7.46 -16.27 1.82
CA ILE A 459 6.17 -15.95 2.44
C ILE A 459 5.25 -15.11 1.54
N GLY A 460 5.76 -14.49 0.47
CA GLY A 460 4.93 -13.68 -0.43
C GLY A 460 5.66 -13.13 -1.65
N LEU A 461 4.90 -12.45 -2.52
CA LEU A 461 5.38 -11.78 -3.75
C LEU A 461 5.00 -10.29 -3.70
N ILE A 462 5.96 -9.38 -3.89
CA ILE A 462 5.73 -7.93 -3.84
C ILE A 462 4.99 -7.45 -5.08
N PHE A 463 3.78 -6.89 -4.90
CA PHE A 463 2.94 -6.41 -5.99
C PHE A 463 2.76 -4.89 -6.01
N ALA A 464 2.97 -4.20 -4.88
CA ALA A 464 2.73 -2.76 -4.76
C ALA A 464 3.64 -2.07 -3.72
N GLN A 465 3.72 -0.74 -3.80
CA GLN A 465 4.44 0.13 -2.87
C GLN A 465 3.62 1.38 -2.54
N LEU A 466 4.00 2.14 -1.51
CA LEU A 466 3.38 3.42 -1.19
C LEU A 466 3.98 4.55 -2.06
N VAL A 467 3.15 5.45 -2.59
CA VAL A 467 3.63 6.60 -3.38
C VAL A 467 4.45 7.53 -2.47
N ASP A 468 5.54 8.07 -3.02
CA ASP A 468 6.54 8.91 -2.33
C ASP A 468 7.18 8.26 -1.07
N ASN A 469 7.06 6.93 -0.90
CA ASN A 469 7.63 6.22 0.24
C ASN A 469 8.10 4.80 -0.15
N ASP A 470 9.31 4.78 -0.72
CA ASP A 470 10.10 3.60 -1.07
C ASP A 470 10.43 2.66 0.10
N ARG A 471 10.14 3.04 1.35
CA ARG A 471 10.39 2.23 2.55
C ARG A 471 9.23 1.29 2.92
N VAL A 472 8.15 1.28 2.13
CA VAL A 472 6.97 0.43 2.36
C VAL A 472 6.63 -0.37 1.11
N ALA A 473 6.58 -1.70 1.25
CA ALA A 473 6.15 -2.63 0.21
C ALA A 473 4.92 -3.44 0.68
N TYR A 474 4.13 -3.90 -0.28
CA TYR A 474 2.97 -4.78 -0.06
C TYR A 474 3.11 -6.03 -0.90
N ALA A 475 2.78 -7.17 -0.30
CA ALA A 475 2.94 -8.48 -0.90
C ALA A 475 1.67 -9.34 -0.75
N CYS A 476 1.40 -10.17 -1.75
CA CYS A 476 0.41 -11.25 -1.66
C CYS A 476 1.03 -12.42 -0.90
N HIS A 477 0.24 -13.13 -0.09
CA HIS A 477 0.69 -14.34 0.62
C HIS A 477 0.98 -15.46 -0.38
N ILE A 478 2.16 -16.08 -0.28
CA ILE A 478 2.56 -17.11 -1.26
C ILE A 478 1.64 -18.34 -1.21
N SER A 479 1.19 -18.73 -0.02
CA SER A 479 0.27 -19.85 0.19
C SER A 479 -1.02 -19.70 -0.61
N GLU A 480 -1.60 -18.51 -0.67
CA GLU A 480 -2.84 -18.25 -1.42
C GLU A 480 -2.57 -18.18 -2.93
N ALA A 481 -1.39 -17.70 -3.34
CA ALA A 481 -0.96 -17.72 -4.74
C ALA A 481 -0.81 -19.16 -5.27
N LEU A 482 -0.18 -20.06 -4.50
CA LEU A 482 -0.04 -21.47 -4.87
C LEU A 482 -1.39 -22.20 -4.99
N LYS A 483 -2.34 -21.88 -4.09
CA LYS A 483 -3.70 -22.43 -4.09
C LYS A 483 -4.50 -21.97 -5.31
N LEU A 484 -4.48 -20.68 -5.63
CA LEU A 484 -5.22 -20.13 -6.78
C LEU A 484 -4.64 -20.55 -8.13
N LEU A 485 -3.31 -20.55 -8.26
CA LEU A 485 -2.63 -20.99 -9.47
C LEU A 485 -2.69 -22.51 -9.69
N LYS A 486 -3.12 -23.29 -8.69
CA LYS A 486 -3.21 -24.76 -8.73
C LYS A 486 -1.88 -25.41 -9.18
N ILE A 487 -0.82 -25.02 -8.48
CA ILE A 487 0.55 -25.51 -8.70
C ILE A 487 1.18 -26.09 -7.42
N ARG A 488 0.41 -26.26 -6.34
CA ARG A 488 0.88 -26.86 -5.08
C ARG A 488 1.34 -28.32 -5.27
N ASP A 489 0.70 -29.02 -6.18
CA ASP A 489 1.03 -30.36 -6.69
C ASP A 489 2.25 -30.38 -7.64
N LYS A 490 2.67 -29.23 -8.15
CA LYS A 490 3.89 -29.04 -8.95
C LYS A 490 5.09 -28.56 -8.10
N ILE A 491 4.97 -28.61 -6.77
CA ILE A 491 6.04 -28.26 -5.82
C ILE A 491 6.31 -29.50 -4.96
N PRO A 492 7.57 -29.96 -4.83
CA PRO A 492 7.89 -31.09 -3.97
C PRO A 492 7.44 -30.84 -2.52
N ASP A 493 6.70 -31.77 -1.92
CA ASP A 493 6.15 -31.65 -0.55
C ASP A 493 7.22 -31.27 0.49
N HIS A 494 8.47 -31.71 0.30
CA HIS A 494 9.57 -31.41 1.23
C HIS A 494 10.05 -29.94 1.19
N MET A 495 9.63 -29.16 0.18
CA MET A 495 9.86 -27.71 0.10
C MET A 495 8.70 -26.92 0.73
N LEU A 496 7.49 -27.50 0.79
CA LEU A 496 6.32 -26.89 1.42
C LEU A 496 6.38 -27.07 2.94
N LEU A 497 6.12 -26.00 3.69
CA LEU A 497 6.07 -26.05 5.16
C LEU A 497 4.77 -25.49 5.70
N SER A 498 4.24 -26.17 6.72
CA SER A 498 3.25 -25.66 7.67
C SER A 498 3.94 -24.89 8.81
N ARG A 499 3.18 -24.01 9.48
CA ARG A 499 3.58 -23.18 10.61
C ARG A 499 4.26 -23.94 11.73
N SER A 500 3.91 -25.22 11.91
CA SER A 500 4.46 -26.10 12.93
C SER A 500 5.95 -26.46 12.72
N GLN A 501 6.45 -26.35 11.49
CA GLN A 501 7.77 -26.85 11.08
C GLN A 501 8.89 -25.79 11.16
N TRP A 502 8.56 -24.52 11.40
CA TRP A 502 9.55 -23.44 11.55
C TRP A 502 9.38 -22.65 12.84
N LYS A 503 10.47 -22.04 13.32
CA LYS A 503 10.48 -21.14 14.49
C LYS A 503 11.30 -19.90 14.20
N ASN A 504 10.74 -18.74 14.53
CA ASN A 504 11.44 -17.46 14.45
C ASN A 504 12.45 -17.35 15.60
N VAL A 505 13.73 -17.22 15.25
CA VAL A 505 14.83 -17.00 16.18
C VAL A 505 15.83 -16.07 15.49
N ARG A 506 16.13 -14.92 16.12
CA ARG A 506 17.10 -13.93 15.62
C ARG A 506 18.51 -14.50 15.54
#